data_AF-A0A699YT25-F1
#
_entry.id   AF-A0A699YT25-F1
#
_cell.length_a   1.000
_cell.length_b   1.000
_cell.length_c   1.000
_cell.angle_alpha   90.00
_cell.angle_beta   90.00
_cell.angle_gamma   90.00
#
_symmetry.space_group_name_H-M   'P 1'
#
loop_
_entity.id
_entity.type
_entity.pdbx_description
1 polymer ?
#
loop_
_entity_poly.entity_id
_entity_poly.type
_entity_poly.pdbx_seq_one_letter_code
_entity_poly.pdbx_strand_id
1 'polypeptide(L)'
;MLLCKLSLASNKVLVIMGDSLTDQSNIFRASNFTIPRPRYYWQGRYTGNGGNWVDELRRIAGSNLSVSNFAYGGGAACTAYSGMSPSLGQQVSMYMAKLATDPVYRSQLRNRPRQVLIWSGHNDLVALTQMPPSAAPAVLSGIVECIMNSTMSLLRSGEQNAAAQLSMIYRPQSVTFLDVNAII
;
A
#
# COMPACT_ATOMS: atom_id res chain seq x y z
N MET A 1 -0.41 14.23 11.41
CA MET A 1 -1.30 13.54 12.39
C MET A 1 -1.24 12.00 12.33
N LEU A 2 -1.14 11.35 11.16
CA LEU A 2 -1.13 9.87 11.04
C LEU A 2 0.07 9.19 11.75
N LEU A 3 1.28 9.73 11.59
CA LEU A 3 2.49 9.23 12.26
C LEU A 3 2.37 9.28 13.80
N CYS A 4 1.66 10.27 14.34
CA CYS A 4 1.48 10.42 15.79
C CYS A 4 0.48 9.38 16.35
N LYS A 5 -0.62 9.08 15.64
CA LYS A 5 -1.59 8.02 16.01
C LYS A 5 -1.04 6.60 15.88
N LEU A 6 -0.04 6.38 15.01
CA LEU A 6 0.68 5.10 14.91
C LEU A 6 1.69 4.91 16.05
N SER A 7 2.32 5.98 16.53
CA SER A 7 3.36 5.91 17.58
C SER A 7 2.84 5.71 19.01
N LEU A 8 1.57 6.02 19.28
CA LEU A 8 1.03 6.08 20.66
C LEU A 8 0.35 4.80 21.16
N ALA A 9 0.23 3.75 20.33
CA ALA A 9 -0.41 2.52 20.75
C ALA A 9 0.54 1.34 20.59
N SER A 10 0.92 0.74 21.71
CA SER A 10 1.76 -0.43 21.78
C SER A 10 1.12 -1.62 21.05
N ASN A 11 1.97 -2.38 20.36
CA ASN A 11 1.65 -3.69 19.79
C ASN A 11 0.63 -3.73 18.62
N LYS A 12 0.72 -2.78 17.68
CA LYS A 12 -0.13 -2.77 16.46
C LYS A 12 0.46 -3.59 15.32
N VAL A 13 -0.41 -3.95 14.36
CA VAL A 13 -0.01 -4.46 13.04
C VAL A 13 -0.43 -3.47 11.97
N LEU A 14 0.53 -3.01 11.18
CA LEU A 14 0.25 -2.20 9.99
C LEU A 14 0.29 -3.11 8.75
N VAL A 15 -0.84 -3.23 8.06
CA VAL A 15 -0.94 -3.93 6.78
C VAL A 15 -0.88 -2.88 5.69
N ILE A 16 0.08 -2.98 4.76
CA ILE A 16 0.26 -1.95 3.74
C ILE A 16 0.13 -2.54 2.35
N MET A 17 -0.64 -1.86 1.50
CA MET A 17 -0.77 -2.13 0.07
C MET A 17 -0.36 -0.88 -0.69
N GLY A 18 0.23 -1.06 -1.85
CA GLY A 18 0.68 0.07 -2.65
C GLY A 18 1.68 -0.25 -3.72
N ASP A 19 2.53 0.74 -3.97
CA ASP A 19 3.46 0.78 -5.09
C ASP A 19 4.94 0.83 -4.68
N SER A 20 5.81 1.28 -5.59
CA SER A 20 7.26 1.44 -5.42
C SER A 20 7.66 2.32 -4.22
N LEU A 21 6.83 3.30 -3.81
CA LEU A 21 7.14 4.15 -2.66
C LEU A 21 7.10 3.38 -1.33
N THR A 22 6.42 2.24 -1.32
CA THR A 22 6.14 1.43 -0.14
C THR A 22 6.77 0.04 -0.21
N ASP A 23 7.01 -0.48 -1.42
CA ASP A 23 7.60 -1.81 -1.63
C ASP A 23 8.92 -1.99 -0.87
N GLN A 24 8.99 -3.09 -0.12
CA GLN A 24 10.18 -3.58 0.59
C GLN A 24 10.72 -4.85 -0.08
N SER A 25 11.01 -4.74 -1.38
CA SER A 25 11.66 -5.75 -2.22
C SER A 25 10.77 -6.91 -2.68
N ASN A 26 9.44 -6.77 -2.70
CA ASN A 26 8.53 -7.73 -3.33
C ASN A 26 8.82 -7.87 -4.83
N ILE A 27 8.90 -6.76 -5.58
CA ILE A 27 9.29 -6.82 -7.00
C ILE A 27 10.73 -7.25 -7.18
N PHE A 28 11.61 -6.86 -6.26
CA PHE A 28 13.01 -7.29 -6.30
C PHE A 28 13.14 -8.81 -6.21
N ARG A 29 12.38 -9.47 -5.34
CA ARG A 29 12.32 -10.94 -5.30
C ARG A 29 11.65 -11.51 -6.55
N ALA A 30 10.51 -10.96 -6.97
CA ALA A 30 9.75 -11.47 -8.12
C ALA A 30 10.53 -11.37 -9.44
N SER A 31 11.38 -10.35 -9.58
CA SER A 31 12.21 -10.10 -10.76
C SER A 31 13.58 -10.80 -10.71
N ASN A 32 13.77 -11.75 -9.79
CA ASN A 32 15.05 -12.42 -9.56
C ASN A 32 16.20 -11.41 -9.32
N PHE A 33 15.97 -10.44 -8.44
CA PHE A 33 16.91 -9.43 -7.97
C PHE A 33 17.38 -8.43 -9.04
N THR A 34 16.54 -8.15 -10.04
CA THR A 34 16.89 -7.23 -11.16
C THR A 34 16.14 -5.90 -11.13
N ILE A 35 14.95 -5.83 -10.53
CA ILE A 35 14.10 -4.63 -10.47
C ILE A 35 13.74 -4.30 -9.02
N PRO A 36 13.99 -3.08 -8.52
CA PRO A 36 14.72 -2.01 -9.20
C PRO A 36 16.22 -2.34 -9.35
N ARG A 37 16.91 -1.69 -10.29
CA ARG A 37 18.31 -2.00 -10.63
C ARG A 37 19.23 -1.79 -9.40
N PRO A 38 19.91 -2.83 -8.87
CA PRO A 38 20.70 -2.73 -7.64
C PRO A 38 21.78 -1.63 -7.66
N ARG A 39 22.31 -1.31 -8.85
CA ARG A 39 23.34 -0.27 -9.01
C ARG A 39 22.87 1.16 -8.68
N TYR A 40 21.55 1.40 -8.67
CA TYR A 40 20.96 2.72 -8.42
C TYR A 40 20.03 2.75 -7.22
N TYR A 41 19.66 1.57 -6.71
CA TYR A 41 18.56 1.40 -5.79
C TYR A 41 18.96 0.52 -4.62
N TRP A 42 18.56 0.92 -3.43
CA TRP A 42 19.03 0.33 -2.20
C TRP A 42 18.27 -0.96 -1.87
N GLN A 43 18.94 -2.11 -1.99
CA GLN A 43 18.45 -3.43 -1.54
C GLN A 43 17.02 -3.77 -2.00
N GLY A 44 16.62 -3.32 -3.20
CA GLY A 44 15.29 -3.54 -3.77
C GLY A 44 14.21 -2.51 -3.35
N ARG A 45 14.58 -1.43 -2.67
CA ARG A 45 13.73 -0.24 -2.47
C ARG A 45 13.95 0.75 -3.61
N TYR A 46 12.93 1.52 -3.96
CA TYR A 46 13.00 2.57 -4.96
C TYR A 46 13.62 3.88 -4.40
N THR A 47 14.71 3.74 -3.64
CA THR A 47 15.45 4.79 -2.94
C THR A 47 16.95 4.65 -3.25
N GLY A 48 17.70 5.75 -3.25
CA GLY A 48 19.10 5.74 -3.68
C GLY A 48 20.10 5.26 -2.62
N ASN A 49 19.84 5.51 -1.33
CA ASN A 49 20.86 5.39 -0.27
C ASN A 49 20.34 4.83 1.07
N GLY A 50 19.17 4.21 1.11
CA GLY A 50 18.63 3.68 2.36
C GLY A 50 17.24 3.09 2.21
N GLY A 51 16.63 2.72 3.34
CA GLY A 51 15.26 2.21 3.37
C GLY A 51 14.23 3.25 2.94
N ASN A 52 13.01 2.79 2.62
CA ASN A 52 11.89 3.69 2.38
C ASN A 52 11.23 4.12 3.71
N TRP A 53 10.13 4.87 3.63
CA TRP A 53 9.43 5.37 4.82
C TRP A 53 8.92 4.25 5.75
N VAL A 54 8.64 3.05 5.22
CA VAL A 54 8.22 1.88 6.00
C VAL A 54 9.38 1.30 6.80
N ASP A 55 10.57 1.27 6.19
CA ASP A 55 11.81 0.87 6.89
C ASP A 55 12.09 1.83 8.05
N GLU A 56 11.96 3.13 7.80
CA GLU A 56 12.17 4.17 8.82
C GLU A 56 11.11 4.12 9.93
N LEU A 57 9.83 3.90 9.58
CA LEU A 57 8.76 3.73 10.55
C LEU A 57 9.01 2.54 11.47
N ARG A 58 9.47 1.40 10.93
CA ARG A 58 9.88 0.24 11.74
C ARG A 58 11.06 0.58 12.64
N ARG A 59 12.07 1.30 12.13
CA ARG A 59 13.25 1.70 12.91
C ARG A 59 12.86 2.55 14.12
N ILE A 60 11.95 3.51 13.94
CA ILE A 60 11.49 4.40 15.01
C ILE A 60 10.56 3.67 15.99
N ALA A 61 9.63 2.86 15.50
CA ALA A 61 8.65 2.17 16.34
C ALA A 61 9.23 0.95 17.08
N GLY A 62 10.33 0.37 16.58
CA GLY A 62 10.96 -0.82 17.13
C GLY A 62 10.01 -2.02 17.14
N SER A 63 10.06 -2.82 18.21
CA SER A 63 9.23 -4.02 18.39
C SER A 63 7.74 -3.73 18.60
N ASN A 64 7.35 -2.47 18.81
CA ASN A 64 5.96 -2.08 19.02
C ASN A 64 5.11 -2.13 17.75
N LEU A 65 5.74 -2.18 16.58
CA LEU A 65 5.08 -2.23 15.28
C LEU A 65 5.52 -3.45 14.47
N SER A 66 4.56 -4.33 14.19
CA SER A 66 4.72 -5.30 13.11
C SER A 66 4.14 -4.72 11.83
N VAL A 67 4.79 -4.96 10.70
CA VAL A 67 4.28 -4.52 9.40
C VAL A 67 4.18 -5.71 8.46
N SER A 68 3.04 -5.85 7.81
CA SER A 68 2.78 -6.80 6.73
C SER A 68 2.65 -6.04 5.42
N ASN A 69 3.66 -6.14 4.56
CA ASN A 69 3.75 -5.32 3.35
C ASN A 69 3.40 -6.15 2.10
N PHE A 70 2.30 -5.77 1.45
CA PHE A 70 1.79 -6.33 0.20
C PHE A 70 1.98 -5.38 -0.99
N ALA A 71 2.71 -4.28 -0.83
CA ALA A 71 3.02 -3.34 -1.91
C ALA A 71 4.03 -3.93 -2.90
N TYR A 72 3.88 -3.61 -4.18
CA TYR A 72 4.79 -4.04 -5.25
C TYR A 72 5.18 -2.83 -6.08
N GLY A 73 6.46 -2.67 -6.40
CA GLY A 73 6.92 -1.71 -7.39
C GLY A 73 6.08 -1.75 -8.68
N GLY A 74 5.61 -0.58 -9.14
CA GLY A 74 4.72 -0.50 -10.30
C GLY A 74 3.28 -0.95 -10.05
N GLY A 75 2.89 -1.30 -8.82
CA GLY A 75 1.51 -1.61 -8.47
C GLY A 75 0.59 -0.41 -8.77
N ALA A 76 -0.46 -0.62 -9.55
CA ALA A 76 -1.45 0.41 -9.88
C ALA A 76 -2.76 0.15 -9.12
N ALA A 77 -3.65 1.14 -9.09
CA ALA A 77 -4.95 1.01 -8.44
C ALA A 77 -5.83 -0.02 -9.18
N CYS A 78 -5.96 0.12 -10.50
CA CYS A 78 -6.87 -0.72 -11.28
C CYS A 78 -6.19 -1.92 -11.93
N THR A 79 -5.21 -1.65 -12.78
CA THR A 79 -4.63 -2.67 -13.66
C THR A 79 -3.18 -2.93 -13.29
N ALA A 80 -2.78 -4.20 -13.25
CA ALA A 80 -1.39 -4.57 -13.05
C ALA A 80 -0.53 -3.99 -14.18
N TYR A 81 0.48 -3.18 -13.84
CA TYR A 81 1.37 -2.55 -14.82
C TYR A 81 2.26 -3.58 -15.54
N SER A 82 2.59 -4.65 -14.84
CA SER A 82 3.27 -5.83 -15.38
C SER A 82 2.70 -7.08 -14.70
N GLY A 83 2.83 -8.26 -15.31
CA GLY A 83 2.42 -9.52 -14.66
C GLY A 83 3.10 -9.78 -13.31
N MET A 84 4.19 -9.07 -13.00
CA MET A 84 4.89 -9.12 -11.71
C MET A 84 4.37 -8.11 -10.68
N SER A 85 3.68 -7.05 -11.13
CA SER A 85 3.22 -5.91 -10.33
C SER A 85 1.71 -6.00 -10.11
N PRO A 86 1.23 -6.72 -9.08
CA PRO A 86 -0.19 -6.87 -8.83
C PRO A 86 -0.88 -5.51 -8.63
N SER A 87 -2.08 -5.38 -9.17
CA SER A 87 -2.95 -4.23 -8.90
C SER A 87 -3.37 -4.21 -7.43
N LEU A 88 -3.90 -3.08 -6.97
CA LEU A 88 -4.38 -2.94 -5.59
C LEU A 88 -5.41 -4.01 -5.22
N GLY A 89 -6.36 -4.29 -6.10
CA GLY A 89 -7.34 -5.36 -5.87
C GLY A 89 -6.68 -6.74 -5.69
N GLN A 90 -5.65 -7.05 -6.48
CA GLN A 90 -4.88 -8.28 -6.34
C GLN A 90 -4.10 -8.31 -5.02
N GLN A 91 -3.50 -7.20 -4.60
CA GLN A 91 -2.82 -7.09 -3.30
C GLN A 91 -3.80 -7.31 -2.12
N VAL A 92 -5.03 -6.81 -2.22
CA VAL A 92 -6.12 -7.12 -1.27
C VAL A 92 -6.41 -8.62 -1.26
N SER A 93 -6.58 -9.24 -2.42
CA SER A 93 -6.81 -10.69 -2.51
C SER A 93 -5.65 -11.50 -1.91
N MET A 94 -4.40 -11.09 -2.12
CA MET A 94 -3.22 -11.73 -1.53
C MET A 94 -3.23 -11.63 0.00
N TYR A 95 -3.58 -10.47 0.54
CA TYR A 95 -3.73 -10.30 1.98
C TYR A 95 -4.82 -11.20 2.55
N MET A 96 -6.01 -11.19 1.94
CA MET A 96 -7.14 -12.04 2.35
C MET A 96 -6.80 -13.53 2.26
N ALA A 97 -6.16 -13.96 1.18
CA ALA A 97 -5.72 -15.34 1.01
C ALA A 97 -4.73 -15.73 2.11
N LYS A 98 -3.75 -14.88 2.41
CA LYS A 98 -2.79 -15.13 3.49
C LYS A 98 -3.49 -15.20 4.85
N LEU A 99 -4.42 -14.28 5.12
CA LEU A 99 -5.21 -14.30 6.35
C LEU A 99 -6.03 -15.59 6.48
N ALA A 100 -6.60 -16.11 5.39
CA ALA A 100 -7.40 -17.33 5.42
C ALA A 100 -6.54 -18.59 5.58
N THR A 101 -5.40 -18.65 4.89
CA THR A 101 -4.65 -19.91 4.69
C THR A 101 -3.43 -20.07 5.60
N ASP A 102 -2.86 -19.00 6.14
CA ASP A 102 -1.65 -19.05 6.96
C ASP A 102 -2.00 -18.97 8.48
N PRO A 103 -1.98 -20.09 9.22
CA PRO A 103 -2.27 -20.10 10.65
C PRO A 103 -1.21 -19.37 11.48
N VAL A 104 0.05 -19.36 11.04
CA VAL A 104 1.14 -18.65 11.73
C VAL A 104 0.89 -17.16 11.60
N TYR A 105 0.61 -16.67 10.39
CA TYR A 105 0.26 -15.27 10.17
C TYR A 105 -0.96 -14.84 11.00
N ARG A 106 -2.06 -15.61 10.99
CA ARG A 106 -3.22 -15.34 11.86
C ARG A 106 -2.86 -15.26 13.34
N SER A 107 -2.01 -16.15 13.83
CA SER A 107 -1.56 -16.13 15.22
C SER A 107 -0.80 -14.85 15.58
N GLN A 108 0.02 -14.32 14.65
CA GLN A 108 0.77 -13.08 14.82
C GLN A 108 -0.12 -11.83 14.86
N LEU A 109 -1.35 -11.91 14.34
CA LEU A 109 -2.34 -10.83 14.34
C LEU A 109 -3.31 -10.90 15.53
N ARG A 110 -3.37 -12.03 16.24
CA ARG A 110 -4.35 -12.26 17.32
C ARG A 110 -4.17 -11.22 18.44
N ASN A 111 -5.28 -10.61 18.86
CA ASN A 111 -5.32 -9.59 19.92
C ASN A 111 -4.47 -8.34 19.63
N ARG A 112 -4.13 -8.10 18.36
CA ARG A 112 -3.37 -6.91 17.95
C ARG A 112 -4.24 -6.04 17.04
N PRO A 113 -4.44 -4.76 17.37
CA PRO A 113 -5.15 -3.85 16.50
C PRO A 113 -4.45 -3.77 15.14
N ARG A 114 -5.21 -4.00 14.07
CA ARG A 114 -4.76 -3.89 12.69
C ARG A 114 -5.12 -2.52 12.14
N GLN A 115 -4.17 -1.88 11.49
CA GLN A 115 -4.39 -0.72 10.64
C GLN A 115 -4.03 -1.11 9.22
N VAL A 116 -4.97 -1.03 8.29
CA VAL A 116 -4.69 -1.18 6.86
C VAL A 116 -4.39 0.20 6.29
N LEU A 117 -3.33 0.31 5.50
CA LEU A 117 -2.95 1.50 4.75
C LEU A 117 -2.83 1.16 3.26
N ILE A 118 -3.55 1.91 2.44
CA ILE A 118 -3.45 1.84 0.98
C ILE A 118 -2.73 3.09 0.48
N TRP A 119 -1.65 2.91 -0.27
CA TRP A 119 -0.95 3.98 -0.96
C TRP A 119 -0.77 3.59 -2.43
N SER A 120 -1.68 4.01 -3.31
CA SER A 120 -1.68 3.63 -4.72
C SER A 120 -2.18 4.77 -5.64
N GLY A 121 -2.18 4.54 -6.94
CA GLY A 121 -2.69 5.45 -7.97
C GLY A 121 -1.60 6.18 -8.77
N HIS A 122 -0.36 6.25 -8.29
CA HIS A 122 0.69 6.97 -9.00
C HIS A 122 1.03 6.32 -10.35
N ASN A 123 1.12 4.99 -10.40
CA ASN A 123 1.44 4.28 -11.63
C ASN A 123 0.34 4.40 -12.69
N ASP A 124 -0.92 4.54 -12.28
CA ASP A 124 -2.05 4.84 -13.18
C ASP A 124 -1.89 6.23 -13.81
N LEU A 125 -1.43 7.22 -13.04
CA LEU A 125 -1.13 8.57 -13.54
C LEU A 125 0.11 8.59 -14.44
N VAL A 126 1.13 7.80 -14.14
CA VAL A 126 2.30 7.65 -15.03
C VAL A 126 1.86 7.03 -16.36
N ALA A 127 0.99 6.02 -16.34
CA ALA A 127 0.43 5.44 -17.56
C ALA A 127 -0.36 6.46 -18.39
N LEU A 128 -1.09 7.38 -17.73
CA LEU A 128 -1.82 8.46 -18.41
C LEU A 128 -0.91 9.38 -19.23
N THR A 129 0.37 9.55 -18.86
CA THR A 129 1.32 10.37 -19.64
C THR A 129 1.59 9.83 -21.05
N GLN A 130 1.25 8.56 -21.29
CA GLN A 130 1.39 7.89 -22.59
C GLN A 130 0.06 7.79 -23.35
N MET A 131 -1.01 8.43 -22.85
CA MET A 131 -2.35 8.38 -23.41
C MET A 131 -2.79 9.75 -23.95
N PRO A 132 -3.78 9.79 -24.87
CA PRO A 132 -4.36 11.07 -25.28
C PRO A 132 -5.01 11.78 -24.08
N PRO A 133 -4.95 13.13 -24.00
CA PRO A 133 -5.52 13.88 -22.87
C PRO A 133 -7.00 13.60 -22.59
N SER A 134 -7.77 13.20 -23.61
CA SER A 134 -9.17 12.81 -23.49
C SER A 134 -9.40 11.58 -22.59
N ALA A 135 -8.37 10.76 -22.34
CA ALA A 135 -8.44 9.61 -21.44
C ALA A 135 -8.39 10.00 -19.95
N ALA A 136 -7.93 11.22 -19.62
CA ALA A 136 -7.70 11.64 -18.25
C ALA A 136 -8.92 11.50 -17.33
N PRO A 137 -10.14 11.95 -17.72
CA PRO A 137 -11.32 11.80 -16.86
C PRO A 137 -11.61 10.33 -16.53
N ALA A 138 -11.55 9.44 -17.51
CA ALA A 138 -11.81 8.02 -17.32
C ALA A 138 -10.77 7.35 -16.41
N VAL A 139 -9.48 7.66 -16.59
CA VAL A 139 -8.41 7.12 -15.75
C VAL A 139 -8.57 7.61 -14.30
N LEU A 140 -8.83 8.90 -14.09
CA LEU A 140 -9.02 9.46 -12.75
C LEU A 140 -10.23 8.85 -12.03
N SER A 141 -11.36 8.72 -12.72
CA SER A 141 -12.55 8.04 -12.18
C SER A 141 -12.26 6.57 -11.85
N GLY A 142 -11.56 5.87 -12.74
CA GLY A 142 -11.18 4.47 -12.52
C GLY A 142 -10.32 4.30 -11.28
N ILE A 143 -9.29 5.13 -11.10
CA ILE A 143 -8.42 5.07 -9.90
C ILE A 143 -9.23 5.17 -8.61
N VAL A 144 -10.16 6.13 -8.55
CA VAL A 144 -11.04 6.33 -7.38
C VAL A 144 -11.91 5.09 -7.16
N GLU A 145 -12.54 4.58 -8.20
CA GLU A 145 -13.38 3.38 -8.14
C GLU A 145 -12.60 2.15 -7.65
N CYS A 146 -11.41 1.90 -8.19
CA CYS A 146 -10.59 0.75 -7.81
C CYS A 146 -10.12 0.84 -6.35
N ILE A 147 -9.77 2.03 -5.86
CA ILE A 147 -9.43 2.25 -4.44
C ILE A 147 -10.66 2.04 -3.56
N MET A 148 -11.83 2.58 -3.95
CA MET A 148 -13.08 2.39 -3.21
C MET A 148 -13.46 0.91 -3.14
N ASN A 149 -13.44 0.18 -4.26
CA ASN A 149 -13.77 -1.23 -4.31
C ASN A 149 -12.80 -2.09 -3.48
N SER A 150 -11.51 -1.77 -3.53
CA SER A 150 -10.48 -2.44 -2.72
C SER A 150 -10.69 -2.19 -1.23
N THR A 151 -11.00 -0.94 -0.85
CA THR A 151 -11.29 -0.56 0.53
C THR A 151 -12.56 -1.24 1.03
N MET A 152 -13.63 -1.24 0.23
CA MET A 152 -14.89 -1.92 0.57
C MET A 152 -14.70 -3.43 0.73
N SER A 153 -13.83 -4.05 -0.07
CA SER A 153 -13.51 -5.47 0.08
C SER A 153 -12.85 -5.76 1.42
N LEU A 154 -11.95 -4.89 1.88
CA LEU A 154 -11.34 -5.00 3.22
C LEU A 154 -12.38 -4.84 4.33
N LEU A 155 -13.25 -3.84 4.24
CA LEU A 155 -14.31 -3.62 5.24
C LEU A 155 -15.27 -4.81 5.31
N ARG A 156 -15.69 -5.35 4.16
CA ARG A 156 -16.55 -6.55 4.08
C ARG A 156 -15.88 -7.80 4.65
N SER A 157 -14.55 -7.86 4.66
CA SER A 157 -13.80 -8.95 5.29
C SER A 157 -13.67 -8.83 6.82
N GLY A 158 -14.18 -7.74 7.41
CA GLY A 158 -14.13 -7.48 8.85
C GLY A 158 -12.93 -6.64 9.29
N GLU A 159 -12.18 -6.02 8.38
CA GLU A 159 -11.25 -4.96 8.76
C GLU A 159 -12.01 -3.74 9.27
N GLN A 160 -11.62 -3.23 10.44
CA GLN A 160 -12.30 -2.11 11.09
C GLN A 160 -11.57 -0.77 10.91
N ASN A 161 -10.27 -0.81 10.57
CA ASN A 161 -9.44 0.38 10.42
C ASN A 161 -8.68 0.32 9.10
N ALA A 162 -9.21 0.96 8.06
CA ALA A 162 -8.56 1.10 6.77
C ALA A 162 -8.42 2.58 6.42
N ALA A 163 -7.23 2.99 6.01
CA ALA A 163 -6.95 4.33 5.52
C ALA A 163 -6.42 4.22 4.08
N ALA A 164 -6.96 5.01 3.18
CA ALA A 164 -6.51 5.08 1.80
C ALA A 164 -5.94 6.48 1.52
N GLN A 165 -4.76 6.50 0.90
CA GLN A 165 -4.15 7.71 0.38
C GLN A 165 -3.97 7.56 -1.14
N LEU A 166 -4.52 8.53 -1.87
CA LEU A 166 -4.30 8.66 -3.29
C LEU A 166 -3.03 9.50 -3.52
N SER A 167 -2.10 9.00 -4.33
CA SER A 167 -0.97 9.78 -4.82
C SER A 167 -1.45 10.77 -5.88
N MET A 168 -2.02 11.91 -5.48
CA MET A 168 -2.28 13.01 -6.40
C MET A 168 -1.05 13.92 -6.50
N ILE A 169 -0.73 14.35 -7.72
CA ILE A 169 0.26 15.41 -7.96
C ILE A 169 -0.19 16.64 -7.12
N TYR A 170 0.72 17.07 -6.27
CA TYR A 170 0.51 17.94 -5.11
C TYR A 170 -0.07 19.33 -5.44
N ARG A 171 -1.15 19.72 -4.76
CA ARG A 171 -1.23 21.06 -4.13
C ARG A 171 -1.33 20.83 -2.62
N PRO A 172 -0.52 21.52 -1.79
CA PRO A 172 -0.56 21.34 -0.35
C PRO A 172 -1.86 21.94 0.14
N GLN A 173 -2.91 21.15 0.40
CA GLN A 173 -3.82 21.27 1.56
C GLN A 173 -4.64 19.98 1.66
N SER A 174 -4.68 19.40 2.86
CA SER A 174 -5.50 18.26 3.30
C SER A 174 -5.14 16.85 2.79
N VAL A 175 -4.62 16.04 3.72
CA VAL A 175 -4.81 14.59 3.70
C VAL A 175 -6.25 14.35 4.14
N THR A 176 -7.11 13.86 3.25
CA THR A 176 -8.48 13.46 3.64
C THR A 176 -8.40 12.10 4.34
N PHE A 177 -8.53 12.12 5.66
CA PHE A 177 -8.77 10.90 6.43
C PHE A 177 -10.28 10.62 6.39
N LEU A 178 -10.68 9.51 5.78
CA LEU A 178 -12.02 8.97 6.02
C LEU A 178 -12.00 8.29 7.39
N ASP A 179 -12.47 9.00 8.42
CA ASP A 179 -12.76 8.42 9.74
C ASP A 179 -14.17 7.82 9.70
N VAL A 180 -14.25 6.50 9.56
CA VAL A 180 -15.51 5.78 9.36
C VAL A 180 -16.36 5.72 10.64
N ASN A 181 -15.81 6.13 11.79
CA ASN A 181 -16.57 6.24 13.04
C ASN A 181 -17.50 7.47 13.08
N ALA A 182 -17.50 8.30 12.02
CA ALA A 182 -18.38 9.46 11.90
C ALA A 182 -19.64 9.19 11.05
N ILE A 183 -19.87 7.94 10.58
CA ILE A 183 -20.98 7.58 9.68
C ILE A 183 -21.84 6.41 10.26
N ILE A 184 -21.68 6.06 11.54
CA ILE A 184 -22.58 5.13 12.23
C ILE A 184 -23.14 5.81 13.48
#